data_AF-A0A2I1JVE1-F1
#
_entry.id   AF-A0A2I1JVE1-F1
#
_cell.length_a   1.000
_cell.length_b   1.000
_cell.length_c   1.000
_cell.angle_alpha   90.00
_cell.angle_beta   90.00
_cell.angle_gamma   90.00
#
_symmetry.space_group_name_H-M   'P 1'
#
loop_
_entity.id
_entity.type
_entity.pdbx_description
1 polymer ?
#
loop_
_entity_poly.entity_id
_entity_poly.type
_entity_poly.pdbx_seq_one_letter_code
_entity_poly.pdbx_strand_id
1 'polypeptide(L)'
;MMKPFLTIDEQITLLKKRQLTFLSEEQASKNLLRYGYYEIINGYKDLFLENKADPCDEDIYLSDSTFENIFDLFLFDTRLRRAVFTSMLEVEMNLRSALSYVICKHYGPNERDYLIRENFKSGNKVSHQGKTEYQIDQLLRKLHKIRHDKVQPMMHYREKYNNVPPWIIIKGTSMGNLLMLYKLLKAPLKNEVVSILYGYPIEVVSNEDSVKNLFADSLKLFLKYRNRSAHGGRIYNYAPEKNKIRYWWIL
;
A
#
# COMPACT_ATOMS: atom_id res chain seq x y z
N MET A 1 -2.72 -10.54 29.80
CA MET A 1 -3.55 -9.68 30.69
C MET A 1 -3.94 -8.42 29.94
N MET A 2 -5.17 -7.94 30.13
CA MET A 2 -5.62 -6.65 29.59
C MET A 2 -4.86 -5.54 30.35
N LYS A 3 -4.19 -4.62 29.63
CA LYS A 3 -3.49 -3.50 30.28
C LYS A 3 -4.55 -2.49 30.78
N PRO A 4 -4.45 -2.01 32.04
CA PRO A 4 -5.40 -1.06 32.58
C PRO A 4 -5.35 0.27 31.83
N PHE A 5 -6.46 1.02 31.86
CA PHE A 5 -6.47 2.41 31.40
C PHE A 5 -5.59 3.25 32.33
N LEU A 6 -4.77 4.12 31.73
CA LEU A 6 -3.93 5.08 32.44
C LEU A 6 -4.21 6.47 31.87
N THR A 7 -4.43 7.44 32.76
CA THR A 7 -4.43 8.87 32.46
C THR A 7 -3.06 9.33 31.95
N ILE A 8 -2.98 10.53 31.36
CA ILE A 8 -1.72 11.05 30.84
C ILE A 8 -0.67 11.22 31.95
N ASP A 9 -1.08 11.69 33.12
CA ASP A 9 -0.17 11.86 34.27
C ASP A 9 0.34 10.52 34.79
N GLU A 10 -0.52 9.50 34.82
CA GLU A 10 -0.12 8.12 35.15
C GLU A 10 0.83 7.52 34.09
N GLN A 11 0.63 7.84 32.80
CA GLN A 11 1.54 7.43 31.74
C GLN A 11 2.92 8.06 31.89
N ILE A 12 3.00 9.36 32.21
CA ILE A 12 4.27 10.05 32.49
C ILE A 12 4.96 9.42 33.71
N THR A 13 4.21 9.18 34.78
CA THR A 13 4.73 8.55 36.01
C THR A 13 5.27 7.15 35.71
N LEU A 14 4.57 6.36 34.90
CA LEU A 14 5.02 5.04 34.44
C LEU A 14 6.33 5.13 33.65
N LEU A 15 6.46 6.09 32.74
CA LEU A 15 7.66 6.26 31.93
C LEU A 15 8.87 6.68 32.79
N LYS A 16 8.67 7.55 33.78
CA LYS A 16 9.70 7.89 34.77
C LYS A 16 10.14 6.67 35.59
N LYS A 17 9.21 5.84 36.04
CA LYS A 17 9.52 4.58 36.75
C LYS A 17 10.40 3.66 35.88
N ARG A 18 10.23 3.70 34.56
CA ARG A 18 11.01 2.93 33.57
C ARG A 18 12.35 3.57 33.19
N GLN A 19 12.78 4.63 33.90
CA GLN A 19 14.01 5.39 33.66
C GLN A 19 14.01 6.25 32.39
N LEU A 20 12.85 6.54 31.79
CA LEU A 20 12.78 7.49 30.69
C LEU A 20 12.86 8.93 31.22
N THR A 21 13.79 9.71 30.69
CA THR A 21 13.95 11.13 31.02
C THR A 21 13.10 12.02 30.11
N PHE A 22 12.84 13.26 30.53
CA PHE A 22 12.01 14.22 29.80
C PHE A 22 12.72 15.58 29.76
N LEU A 23 12.83 16.18 28.58
CA LEU A 23 13.25 17.58 28.46
C LEU A 23 12.10 18.53 28.84
N SER A 24 10.86 18.18 28.47
CA SER A 24 9.65 18.91 28.87
C SER A 24 8.47 17.96 29.09
N GLU A 25 8.09 17.76 30.35
CA GLU A 25 6.94 16.92 30.72
C GLU A 25 5.63 17.48 30.16
N GLU A 26 5.45 18.80 30.17
CA GLU A 26 4.25 19.44 29.64
C GLU A 26 4.07 19.13 28.15
N GLN A 27 5.16 19.22 27.37
CA GLN A 27 5.13 18.92 25.94
C GLN A 27 4.93 17.43 25.69
N ALA A 28 5.54 16.56 26.50
CA ALA A 28 5.35 15.11 26.43
C ALA A 28 3.89 14.73 26.68
N SER A 29 3.24 15.30 27.71
CA SER A 29 1.82 15.10 28.00
C SER A 29 0.93 15.52 26.83
N LYS A 30 1.17 16.68 26.23
CA LYS A 30 0.44 17.14 25.03
C LYS A 30 0.63 16.18 23.85
N ASN A 31 1.83 15.66 23.64
CA ASN A 31 2.13 14.73 22.55
C ASN A 31 1.47 13.36 22.78
N LEU A 32 1.51 12.83 24.01
CA LEU A 32 0.84 11.58 24.39
C LEU A 32 -0.68 11.69 24.23
N LEU A 33 -1.27 12.82 24.60
CA LEU A 33 -2.70 13.07 24.39
C LEU A 33 -3.05 13.13 22.89
N ARG A 34 -2.19 13.75 22.07
CA ARG A 34 -2.46 13.97 20.64
C ARG A 34 -2.30 12.71 19.78
N TYR A 35 -1.25 11.93 20.02
CA TYR A 35 -0.90 10.80 19.16
C TYR A 35 -1.15 9.44 19.83
N GLY A 36 -1.31 9.41 21.15
CA GLY A 36 -1.52 8.20 21.93
C GLY A 36 -0.21 7.53 22.35
N TYR A 37 -0.22 6.95 23.55
CA TYR A 37 0.90 6.21 24.12
C TYR A 37 1.35 5.04 23.24
N TYR A 38 0.39 4.30 22.66
CA TYR A 38 0.72 3.13 21.85
C TYR A 38 1.51 3.52 20.59
N GLU A 39 1.09 4.57 19.89
CA GLU A 39 1.72 5.01 18.64
C GLU A 39 3.13 5.55 18.87
N ILE A 40 3.34 6.33 19.93
CA ILE A 40 4.67 6.90 20.24
C ILE A 40 5.55 5.86 20.94
N ILE A 41 5.13 5.37 22.11
CA ILE A 41 5.99 4.58 22.97
C ILE A 41 6.09 3.14 22.47
N ASN A 42 4.98 2.40 22.41
CA ASN A 42 5.04 0.99 21.98
C ASN A 42 5.49 0.85 20.52
N GLY A 43 5.27 1.88 19.71
CA GLY A 43 5.73 1.93 18.32
C GLY A 43 7.24 2.13 18.18
N TYR A 44 7.94 2.77 19.12
CA TYR A 44 9.31 3.24 18.85
C TYR A 44 10.30 2.99 20.00
N LYS A 45 9.85 2.45 21.13
CA LYS A 45 10.71 2.16 22.29
C LYS A 45 11.86 1.19 22.01
N ASP A 46 11.73 0.28 21.04
CA ASP A 46 12.60 -0.89 20.87
C ASP A 46 14.11 -0.54 20.71
N LEU A 47 14.43 0.65 20.20
CA LEU A 47 15.81 1.13 20.03
C LEU A 47 16.41 1.75 21.29
N PHE A 48 15.58 2.06 22.28
CA PHE A 48 15.92 2.82 23.49
C PHE A 48 15.86 1.96 24.76
N LEU A 49 15.56 0.67 24.63
CA LEU A 49 15.53 -0.26 25.76
C LEU A 49 16.92 -0.84 26.03
N GLU A 50 17.31 -0.87 27.31
CA GLU A 50 18.57 -1.45 27.78
C GLU A 50 18.54 -2.98 27.72
N ASN A 51 17.45 -3.57 28.19
CA ASN A 51 17.19 -4.99 28.09
C ASN A 51 16.13 -5.25 27.03
N LYS A 52 16.52 -5.95 25.95
CA LYS A 52 15.55 -6.64 25.06
C LYS A 52 15.06 -7.92 25.73
N ALA A 53 14.59 -7.82 26.98
CA ALA A 53 14.24 -8.99 27.77
C ALA A 53 12.84 -9.51 27.42
N ASP A 54 12.62 -10.76 27.83
CA ASP A 54 11.42 -11.59 27.65
C ASP A 54 10.10 -10.80 27.84
N PRO A 55 8.97 -11.23 27.25
CA PRO A 55 7.65 -10.59 27.40
C PRO A 55 7.15 -10.42 28.85
N CYS A 56 7.87 -10.98 29.81
CA CYS A 56 7.58 -10.97 31.25
C CYS A 56 8.31 -9.87 32.03
N ASP A 57 9.37 -9.26 31.49
CA ASP A 57 10.13 -8.22 32.19
C ASP A 57 9.57 -6.81 31.94
N GLU A 58 9.67 -5.93 32.95
CA GLU A 58 9.33 -4.51 32.78
C GLU A 58 10.33 -3.84 31.82
N ASP A 59 9.82 -3.07 30.85
CA ASP A 59 10.65 -2.26 29.95
C ASP A 59 11.51 -1.26 30.75
N ILE A 60 12.85 -1.34 30.62
CA ILE A 60 13.79 -0.36 31.18
C ILE A 60 14.51 0.35 30.03
N TYR A 61 14.47 1.69 30.04
CA TYR A 61 15.12 2.53 29.03
C TYR A 61 16.60 2.76 29.37
N LEU A 62 17.43 2.98 28.33
CA LEU A 62 18.83 3.38 28.49
C LEU A 62 18.93 4.72 29.24
N SER A 63 19.96 4.91 30.06
CA SER A 63 20.13 6.07 30.96
C SER A 63 20.03 7.44 30.27
N ASP A 64 20.49 7.54 29.02
CA ASP A 64 20.49 8.80 28.25
C ASP A 64 19.29 8.94 27.32
N SER A 65 18.33 8.01 27.36
CA SER A 65 17.14 8.09 26.52
C SER A 65 16.12 9.08 27.06
N THR A 66 15.72 10.02 26.21
CA THR A 66 14.63 10.97 26.50
C THR A 66 13.36 10.57 25.76
N PHE A 67 12.20 10.99 26.29
CA PHE A 67 10.94 10.92 25.56
C PHE A 67 11.02 11.60 24.20
N GLU A 68 11.71 12.74 24.15
CA GLU A 68 11.93 13.53 22.94
C GLU A 68 12.66 12.72 21.86
N ASN A 69 13.66 11.89 22.21
CA ASN A 69 14.32 11.03 21.22
C ASN A 69 13.36 10.01 20.59
N ILE A 70 12.51 9.38 21.40
CA ILE A 70 11.48 8.44 20.91
C ILE A 70 10.48 9.19 20.03
N PHE A 71 10.06 10.37 20.46
CA PHE A 71 9.10 11.19 19.73
C PHE A 71 9.67 11.73 18.40
N ASP A 72 10.94 12.09 18.35
CA ASP A 72 11.62 12.51 17.13
C ASP A 72 11.70 11.39 16.10
N LEU A 73 11.94 10.15 16.55
CA LEU A 73 11.88 8.97 15.67
C LEU A 73 10.45 8.74 15.14
N PHE A 74 9.44 8.89 15.99
CA PHE A 74 8.03 8.85 15.57
C PHE A 74 7.71 9.92 14.51
N LEU A 75 8.19 11.15 14.69
CA LEU A 75 7.99 12.23 13.73
C LEU A 75 8.74 11.97 12.42
N PHE A 76 9.98 11.48 12.50
CA PHE A 76 10.76 11.08 11.34
C PHE A 76 10.04 10.00 10.52
N ASP A 77 9.62 8.90 11.15
CA ASP A 77 8.89 7.82 10.47
C ASP A 77 7.56 8.33 9.89
N THR A 78 6.87 9.22 10.59
CA THR A 78 5.65 9.85 10.09
C THR A 78 5.90 10.66 8.81
N ARG A 79 7.00 11.42 8.74
CA ARG A 79 7.40 12.17 7.54
C ARG A 79 7.78 11.22 6.40
N LEU A 80 8.58 10.19 6.71
CA LEU A 80 8.97 9.16 5.75
C LEU A 80 7.75 8.43 5.17
N ARG A 81 6.82 8.02 6.03
CA ARG A 81 5.56 7.38 5.65
C ARG A 81 4.71 8.24 4.73
N ARG A 82 4.62 9.55 5.00
CA ARG A 82 3.93 10.50 4.12
C ARG A 82 4.61 10.59 2.75
N ALA A 83 5.93 10.71 2.71
CA ALA A 83 6.69 10.75 1.46
C ALA A 83 6.46 9.48 0.63
N VAL A 84 6.61 8.30 1.25
CA VAL A 84 6.34 7.01 0.60
C VAL A 84 4.91 6.93 0.09
N PHE A 85 3.92 7.33 0.90
CA PHE A 85 2.52 7.31 0.48
C PHE A 85 2.28 8.19 -0.75
N THR A 86 2.79 9.43 -0.75
CA THR A 86 2.67 10.35 -1.88
C THR A 86 3.31 9.78 -3.15
N SER A 87 4.53 9.26 -3.08
CA SER A 87 5.18 8.62 -4.25
C SER A 87 4.39 7.40 -4.74
N MET A 88 3.76 6.63 -3.85
CA MET A 88 2.92 5.50 -4.25
C MET A 88 1.64 5.94 -4.95
N LEU A 89 1.08 7.13 -4.65
CA LEU A 89 -0.05 7.68 -5.39
C LEU A 89 0.32 7.99 -6.84
N GLU A 90 1.53 8.51 -7.09
CA GLU A 90 2.04 8.76 -8.44
C GLU A 90 2.24 7.46 -9.22
N VAL A 91 2.85 6.45 -8.59
CA VAL A 91 2.98 5.10 -9.18
C VAL A 91 1.61 4.52 -9.53
N GLU A 92 0.64 4.64 -8.63
CA GLU A 92 -0.72 4.16 -8.85
C GLU A 92 -1.40 4.92 -10.01
N MET A 93 -1.20 6.23 -10.11
CA MET A 93 -1.69 7.06 -11.22
C MET A 93 -1.09 6.64 -12.56
N ASN A 94 0.22 6.42 -12.62
CA ASN A 94 0.92 5.99 -13.84
C ASN A 94 0.44 4.60 -14.27
N LEU A 95 0.31 3.67 -13.33
CA LEU A 95 -0.22 2.33 -13.60
C LEU A 95 -1.67 2.38 -14.14
N ARG A 96 -2.53 3.25 -13.56
CA ARG A 96 -3.89 3.47 -14.08
C ARG A 96 -3.86 3.96 -15.52
N SER A 97 -3.01 4.95 -15.81
CA SER A 97 -2.88 5.54 -17.14
C SER A 97 -2.45 4.49 -18.17
N ALA A 98 -1.37 3.76 -17.90
CA ALA A 98 -0.85 2.73 -18.80
C ALA A 98 -1.87 1.61 -19.04
N LEU A 99 -2.52 1.10 -17.98
CA LEU A 99 -3.55 0.07 -18.12
C LEU A 99 -4.74 0.56 -18.94
N SER A 100 -5.20 1.79 -18.69
CA SER A 100 -6.33 2.38 -19.42
C SER A 100 -6.01 2.56 -20.90
N TYR A 101 -4.80 3.06 -21.19
CA TYR A 101 -4.31 3.25 -22.55
C TYR A 101 -4.24 1.93 -23.31
N VAL A 102 -3.57 0.91 -22.75
CA VAL A 102 -3.41 -0.39 -23.41
C VAL A 102 -4.77 -1.08 -23.62
N ILE A 103 -5.65 -1.08 -22.61
CA ILE A 103 -6.99 -1.67 -22.75
C ILE A 103 -7.79 -0.95 -23.85
N CYS A 104 -7.78 0.39 -23.86
CA CYS A 104 -8.51 1.16 -24.86
C CYS A 104 -7.94 0.98 -26.27
N LYS A 105 -6.61 0.89 -26.41
CA LYS A 105 -5.94 0.70 -27.70
C LYS A 105 -6.34 -0.62 -28.36
N HIS A 106 -6.49 -1.69 -27.58
CA HIS A 106 -6.77 -3.03 -28.11
C HIS A 106 -8.26 -3.39 -28.16
N TYR A 107 -9.06 -2.86 -27.23
CA TYR A 107 -10.47 -3.24 -27.09
C TYR A 107 -11.44 -2.07 -27.28
N GLY A 108 -10.94 -0.86 -27.52
CA GLY A 108 -11.76 0.34 -27.68
C GLY A 108 -12.27 0.92 -26.36
N PRO A 109 -12.94 2.08 -26.42
CA PRO A 109 -13.41 2.81 -25.25
C PRO A 109 -14.80 2.36 -24.75
N ASN A 110 -15.47 1.44 -25.46
CA ASN A 110 -16.82 1.02 -25.12
C ASN A 110 -16.80 -0.14 -24.10
N GLU A 111 -17.54 0.00 -23.01
CA GLU A 111 -17.65 -0.99 -21.95
C GLU A 111 -18.06 -2.38 -22.45
N ARG A 112 -18.84 -2.45 -23.53
CA ARG A 112 -19.27 -3.72 -24.15
C ARG A 112 -18.13 -4.48 -24.80
N ASP A 113 -17.08 -3.77 -25.21
CA ASP A 113 -15.96 -4.33 -25.96
C ASP A 113 -14.80 -4.71 -25.02
N TYR A 114 -14.51 -3.86 -24.03
CA TYR A 114 -13.36 -4.08 -23.14
C TYR A 114 -13.67 -4.87 -21.86
N LEU A 115 -14.92 -4.92 -21.37
CA LEU A 115 -15.32 -5.71 -20.19
C LEU A 115 -15.72 -7.17 -20.53
N ILE A 116 -15.18 -7.72 -21.60
CA ILE A 116 -15.41 -9.10 -22.02
C ILE A 116 -14.44 -10.03 -21.29
N ARG A 117 -14.94 -11.12 -20.69
CA ARG A 117 -14.14 -12.06 -19.90
C ARG A 117 -13.00 -12.68 -20.72
N GLU A 118 -13.26 -12.96 -21.99
CA GLU A 118 -12.37 -13.60 -22.97
C GLU A 118 -11.16 -12.70 -23.33
N ASN A 119 -11.24 -11.40 -23.06
CA ASN A 119 -10.12 -10.47 -23.24
C ASN A 119 -9.01 -10.70 -22.20
N PHE A 120 -9.34 -11.34 -21.08
CA PHE A 120 -8.43 -11.56 -19.94
C PHE A 120 -8.13 -13.04 -19.71
N LYS A 121 -7.05 -13.31 -18.98
CA LYS A 121 -6.77 -14.64 -18.41
C LYS A 121 -7.74 -14.90 -17.27
N SER A 122 -8.19 -16.15 -17.11
CA SER A 122 -9.08 -16.49 -15.99
C SER A 122 -8.42 -16.35 -14.61
N GLY A 123 -7.11 -16.60 -14.53
CA GLY A 123 -6.39 -16.60 -13.25
C GLY A 123 -6.72 -17.82 -12.38
N ASN A 124 -6.32 -17.77 -11.11
CA ASN A 124 -6.52 -18.90 -10.20
C ASN A 124 -7.99 -18.97 -9.75
N LYS A 125 -8.42 -20.16 -9.31
CA LYS A 125 -9.68 -20.32 -8.59
C LYS A 125 -9.55 -19.72 -7.19
N VAL A 126 -10.60 -19.05 -6.72
CA VAL A 126 -10.69 -18.45 -5.39
C VAL A 126 -12.02 -18.84 -4.76
N SER A 127 -12.03 -19.00 -3.44
CA SER A 127 -13.27 -19.19 -2.67
C SER A 127 -13.85 -17.82 -2.33
N HIS A 128 -15.11 -17.60 -2.70
CA HIS A 128 -15.86 -16.39 -2.40
C HIS A 128 -17.26 -16.77 -1.93
N GLN A 129 -17.60 -16.44 -0.68
CA GLN A 129 -18.91 -16.75 -0.07
C GLN A 129 -19.29 -18.24 -0.21
N GLY A 130 -18.33 -19.14 -0.01
CA GLY A 130 -18.54 -20.59 -0.09
C GLY A 130 -18.65 -21.15 -1.51
N LYS A 131 -18.49 -20.32 -2.55
CA LYS A 131 -18.45 -20.75 -3.96
C LYS A 131 -17.05 -20.57 -4.54
N THR A 132 -16.66 -21.49 -5.41
CA THR A 132 -15.40 -21.40 -6.16
C THR A 132 -15.64 -20.65 -7.46
N GLU A 133 -14.91 -19.56 -7.69
CA GLU A 133 -14.95 -18.77 -8.93
C GLU A 133 -13.53 -18.45 -9.41
N TYR A 134 -13.35 -17.93 -10.64
CA TYR A 134 -12.04 -17.48 -11.09
C TYR A 134 -11.77 -16.03 -10.67
N GLN A 135 -10.50 -15.66 -10.54
CA GLN A 135 -10.07 -14.28 -10.24
C GLN A 135 -10.65 -13.24 -11.22
N ILE A 136 -10.82 -13.60 -12.49
CA ILE A 136 -11.44 -12.71 -13.47
C ILE A 136 -12.90 -12.40 -13.15
N ASP A 137 -13.66 -13.39 -12.68
CA ASP A 137 -15.09 -13.23 -12.39
C ASP A 137 -15.26 -12.27 -11.20
N GLN A 138 -14.39 -12.39 -10.19
CA GLN A 138 -14.33 -11.46 -9.07
C GLN A 138 -13.97 -10.03 -9.51
N LEU A 139 -12.99 -9.89 -10.43
CA LEU A 139 -12.56 -8.59 -10.93
C LEU A 139 -13.68 -7.92 -11.74
N LEU A 140 -14.32 -8.63 -12.66
CA LEU A 140 -15.43 -8.11 -13.46
C LEU A 140 -16.60 -7.70 -12.57
N ARG A 141 -16.97 -8.50 -11.55
CA ARG A 141 -18.00 -8.11 -10.58
C ARG A 141 -17.66 -6.79 -9.86
N LYS A 142 -16.40 -6.60 -9.47
CA LYS A 142 -15.95 -5.34 -8.85
C LYS A 142 -16.01 -4.16 -9.83
N LEU A 143 -15.59 -4.35 -11.07
CA LEU A 143 -15.69 -3.31 -12.11
C LEU A 143 -17.14 -2.95 -12.41
N HIS A 144 -18.04 -3.95 -12.50
CA HIS A 144 -19.47 -3.72 -12.62
C HIS A 144 -20.03 -2.93 -11.44
N LYS A 145 -19.59 -3.22 -10.20
CA LYS A 145 -19.99 -2.42 -9.03
C LYS A 145 -19.54 -0.97 -9.18
N ILE A 146 -18.27 -0.74 -9.51
CA ILE A 146 -17.70 0.61 -9.70
C ILE A 146 -18.43 1.39 -10.79
N ARG A 147 -18.79 0.73 -11.90
CA ARG A 147 -19.60 1.33 -12.98
C ARG A 147 -20.93 1.89 -12.45
N HIS A 148 -21.55 1.24 -11.47
CA HIS A 148 -22.82 1.65 -10.87
C HIS A 148 -22.69 2.58 -9.67
N ASP A 149 -21.46 2.96 -9.29
CA ASP A 149 -21.25 3.93 -8.23
C ASP A 149 -21.87 5.29 -8.61
N LYS A 150 -22.43 5.99 -7.62
CA LYS A 150 -23.08 7.30 -7.79
C LYS A 150 -22.09 8.46 -7.66
N VAL A 151 -20.79 8.18 -7.83
CA VAL A 151 -19.70 9.14 -7.64
C VAL A 151 -19.22 9.68 -8.99
N GLN A 152 -18.82 10.95 -9.04
CA GLN A 152 -18.22 11.54 -10.25
C GLN A 152 -16.77 11.06 -10.43
N PRO A 153 -16.27 10.90 -11.67
CA PRO A 153 -16.95 11.16 -12.94
C PRO A 153 -17.78 9.96 -13.48
N MET A 154 -17.82 8.82 -12.78
CA MET A 154 -18.50 7.60 -13.25
C MET A 154 -19.98 7.85 -13.54
N MET A 155 -20.69 8.54 -12.63
CA MET A 155 -22.11 8.87 -12.78
C MET A 155 -22.39 9.67 -14.06
N HIS A 156 -21.63 10.76 -14.30
CA HIS A 156 -21.80 11.58 -15.50
C HIS A 156 -21.62 10.78 -16.79
N TYR A 157 -20.59 9.93 -16.87
CA TYR A 157 -20.31 9.16 -18.08
C TYR A 157 -21.40 8.11 -18.34
N ARG A 158 -21.85 7.41 -17.29
CA ARG A 158 -22.93 6.44 -17.39
C ARG A 158 -24.25 7.09 -17.82
N GLU A 159 -24.62 8.22 -17.24
CA GLU A 159 -25.93 8.86 -17.49
C GLU A 159 -25.95 9.63 -18.81
N LYS A 160 -24.86 10.32 -19.16
CA LYS A 160 -24.79 11.14 -20.38
C LYS A 160 -24.45 10.34 -21.64
N TYR A 161 -23.53 9.38 -21.54
CA TYR A 161 -23.00 8.66 -22.70
C TYR A 161 -23.39 7.18 -22.75
N ASN A 162 -24.12 6.68 -21.74
CA ASN A 162 -24.45 5.25 -21.59
C ASN A 162 -23.23 4.33 -21.75
N ASN A 163 -22.06 4.82 -21.35
CA ASN A 163 -20.77 4.15 -21.49
C ASN A 163 -19.80 4.70 -20.45
N VAL A 164 -19.00 3.81 -19.85
CA VAL A 164 -17.90 4.20 -18.97
C VAL A 164 -16.59 3.73 -19.60
N PRO A 165 -15.73 4.64 -20.13
CA PRO A 165 -14.45 4.23 -20.73
C PRO A 165 -13.43 3.69 -19.72
N PRO A 166 -12.37 2.98 -20.18
CA PRO A 166 -11.33 2.43 -19.31
C PRO A 166 -10.71 3.46 -18.36
N TRP A 167 -10.37 4.66 -18.84
CA TRP A 167 -9.74 5.71 -18.01
C TRP A 167 -10.68 6.33 -16.96
N ILE A 168 -11.99 6.07 -17.05
CA ILE A 168 -12.96 6.46 -16.03
C ILE A 168 -13.14 5.33 -15.02
N ILE A 169 -13.42 4.10 -15.48
CA ILE A 169 -13.69 2.97 -14.58
C ILE A 169 -12.47 2.61 -13.73
N ILE A 170 -11.26 2.68 -14.31
CA ILE A 170 -10.01 2.33 -13.64
C ILE A 170 -9.68 3.31 -12.51
N LYS A 171 -10.14 4.57 -12.59
CA LYS A 171 -9.99 5.55 -11.50
C LYS A 171 -10.71 5.12 -10.22
N GLY A 172 -11.86 4.45 -10.34
CA GLY A 172 -12.61 3.93 -9.19
C GLY A 172 -12.03 2.65 -8.57
N THR A 173 -10.96 2.08 -9.15
CA THR A 173 -10.36 0.86 -8.63
C THR A 173 -9.31 1.15 -7.55
N SER A 174 -9.17 0.24 -6.58
CA SER A 174 -8.06 0.26 -5.62
C SER A 174 -6.76 -0.27 -6.24
N MET A 175 -5.60 0.08 -5.66
CA MET A 175 -4.30 -0.49 -6.03
C MET A 175 -4.33 -2.03 -6.17
N GLY A 176 -4.96 -2.74 -5.21
CA GLY A 176 -5.08 -4.20 -5.30
C GLY A 176 -5.85 -4.69 -6.54
N ASN A 177 -6.92 -4.00 -6.93
CA ASN A 177 -7.67 -4.32 -8.15
C ASN A 177 -6.87 -3.96 -9.42
N LEU A 178 -6.04 -2.90 -9.39
CA LEU A 178 -5.13 -2.56 -10.50
C LEU A 178 -4.08 -3.63 -10.73
N LEU A 179 -3.42 -4.11 -9.67
CA LEU A 179 -2.48 -5.22 -9.79
C LEU A 179 -3.18 -6.49 -10.27
N MET A 180 -4.43 -6.71 -9.85
CA MET A 180 -5.20 -7.85 -10.34
C MET A 180 -5.51 -7.72 -11.83
N LEU A 181 -5.98 -6.55 -12.27
CA LEU A 181 -6.23 -6.25 -13.68
C LEU A 181 -4.97 -6.48 -14.51
N TYR A 182 -3.83 -5.90 -14.12
CA TYR A 182 -2.54 -6.15 -14.75
C TYR A 182 -2.22 -7.65 -14.80
N LYS A 183 -2.34 -8.37 -13.67
CA LYS A 183 -2.04 -9.81 -13.61
C LYS A 183 -2.92 -10.64 -14.56
N LEU A 184 -4.16 -10.22 -14.83
CA LEU A 184 -5.08 -10.95 -15.70
C LEU A 184 -4.99 -10.53 -17.18
N LEU A 185 -4.23 -9.48 -17.54
CA LEU A 185 -3.96 -9.19 -18.94
C LEU A 185 -3.28 -10.36 -19.67
N LYS A 186 -3.56 -10.48 -20.98
CA LYS A 186 -2.83 -11.38 -21.88
C LYS A 186 -1.38 -10.91 -22.05
N ALA A 187 -0.48 -11.82 -22.42
CA ALA A 187 0.95 -11.53 -22.44
C ALA A 187 1.35 -10.32 -23.31
N PRO A 188 0.81 -10.14 -24.54
CA PRO A 188 1.16 -8.98 -25.37
C PRO A 188 0.81 -7.64 -24.70
N LEU A 189 -0.40 -7.54 -24.12
CA LEU A 189 -0.85 -6.33 -23.42
C LEU A 189 -0.03 -6.07 -22.15
N LYS A 190 0.38 -7.12 -21.42
CA LYS A 190 1.27 -6.95 -20.26
C LYS A 190 2.61 -6.36 -20.68
N ASN A 191 3.21 -6.86 -21.75
CA ASN A 191 4.49 -6.38 -22.23
C ASN A 191 4.39 -4.90 -22.63
N GLU A 192 3.29 -4.48 -23.26
CA GLU A 192 3.05 -3.08 -23.59
C GLU A 192 2.92 -2.19 -22.35
N VAL A 193 2.21 -2.65 -21.30
CA VAL A 193 2.14 -1.93 -20.02
C VAL A 193 3.52 -1.75 -19.39
N VAL A 194 4.35 -2.81 -19.39
CA VAL A 194 5.73 -2.76 -18.85
C VAL A 194 6.60 -1.81 -19.67
N SER A 195 6.50 -1.88 -21.00
CA SER A 195 7.21 -1.00 -21.93
C SER A 195 6.88 0.48 -21.67
N ILE A 196 5.60 0.82 -21.51
CA ILE A 196 5.16 2.19 -21.21
C ILE A 196 5.71 2.67 -19.86
N LEU A 197 5.64 1.84 -18.82
CA LEU A 197 5.96 2.27 -17.45
C LEU A 197 7.45 2.32 -17.16
N TYR A 198 8.26 1.47 -17.78
CA TYR A 198 9.72 1.47 -17.61
C TYR A 198 10.46 2.17 -18.76
N GLY A 199 9.79 2.48 -19.87
CA GLY A 199 10.41 3.14 -21.02
C GLY A 199 11.28 2.23 -21.89
N TYR A 200 11.19 0.91 -21.71
CA TYR A 200 11.93 -0.05 -22.55
C TYR A 200 11.20 -0.33 -23.88
N PRO A 201 11.91 -0.54 -25.00
CA PRO A 201 11.31 -1.00 -26.25
C PRO A 201 10.53 -2.30 -26.07
N ILE A 202 9.43 -2.47 -26.81
CA ILE A 202 8.54 -3.63 -26.66
C ILE A 202 9.23 -4.95 -26.99
N GLU A 203 10.22 -4.92 -27.88
CA GLU A 203 11.05 -6.05 -28.28
C GLU A 203 11.88 -6.54 -27.10
N VAL A 204 12.51 -5.62 -26.35
CA VAL A 204 13.30 -5.95 -25.15
C VAL A 204 12.39 -6.60 -24.10
N VAL A 205 11.26 -5.97 -23.78
CA VAL A 205 10.32 -6.49 -22.78
C VAL A 205 9.77 -7.87 -23.18
N SER A 206 9.52 -8.08 -24.47
CA SER A 206 8.97 -9.35 -24.95
C SER A 206 9.97 -10.49 -24.85
N ASN A 207 11.24 -10.22 -25.17
CA ASN A 207 12.31 -11.22 -25.21
C ASN A 207 12.98 -11.45 -23.85
N GLU A 208 12.96 -10.47 -22.94
CA GLU A 208 13.65 -10.56 -21.66
C GLU A 208 12.71 -10.75 -20.47
N ASP A 209 12.76 -11.94 -19.87
CA ASP A 209 11.99 -12.24 -18.65
C ASP A 209 12.46 -11.45 -17.43
N SER A 210 13.70 -10.96 -17.44
CA SER A 210 14.29 -10.19 -16.35
C SER A 210 13.53 -8.88 -16.10
N VAL A 211 13.25 -8.10 -17.15
CA VAL A 211 12.49 -6.84 -17.08
C VAL A 211 11.06 -7.07 -16.59
N LYS A 212 10.39 -8.11 -17.12
CA LYS A 212 9.04 -8.50 -16.70
C LYS A 212 8.99 -8.92 -15.23
N ASN A 213 10.00 -9.67 -14.78
CA ASN A 213 10.10 -10.12 -13.39
C ASN A 213 10.44 -8.97 -12.44
N LEU A 214 11.34 -8.07 -12.82
CA LEU A 214 11.64 -6.84 -12.08
C LEU A 214 10.35 -6.03 -11.88
N PHE A 215 9.61 -5.77 -12.96
CA PHE A 215 8.33 -5.06 -12.87
C PHE A 215 7.32 -5.75 -11.95
N ALA A 216 7.17 -7.07 -12.07
CA ALA A 216 6.25 -7.83 -11.20
C ALA A 216 6.67 -7.77 -9.72
N ASP A 217 7.97 -7.78 -9.42
CA ASP A 217 8.49 -7.69 -8.06
C ASP A 217 8.33 -6.26 -7.51
N SER A 218 8.59 -5.23 -8.32
CA SER A 218 8.35 -3.83 -7.97
C SER A 218 6.88 -3.58 -7.63
N LEU A 219 5.92 -4.07 -8.44
CA LEU A 219 4.50 -3.91 -8.12
C LEU A 219 4.11 -4.53 -6.77
N LYS A 220 4.64 -5.72 -6.45
CA LYS A 220 4.39 -6.36 -5.14
C LYS A 220 4.98 -5.55 -4.01
N LEU A 221 6.17 -4.97 -4.21
CA LEU A 221 6.83 -4.11 -3.23
C LEU A 221 6.02 -2.84 -3.01
N PHE A 222 5.62 -2.16 -4.08
CA PHE A 222 4.80 -0.95 -4.05
C PHE A 222 3.48 -1.18 -3.34
N LEU A 223 2.79 -2.28 -3.62
CA LEU A 223 1.54 -2.62 -2.91
C LEU A 223 1.75 -2.71 -1.38
N LYS A 224 2.85 -3.33 -0.93
CA LYS A 224 3.16 -3.47 0.49
C LYS A 224 3.44 -2.12 1.15
N TYR A 225 4.33 -1.32 0.57
CA TYR A 225 4.64 0.02 1.10
C TYR A 225 3.43 0.95 1.07
N ARG A 226 2.64 0.94 -0.01
CA ARG A 226 1.40 1.72 -0.13
C ARG A 226 0.42 1.36 0.98
N ASN A 227 0.13 0.08 1.17
CA ASN A 227 -0.83 -0.36 2.18
C ASN A 227 -0.31 -0.10 3.60
N ARG A 228 0.96 -0.40 3.87
CA ARG A 228 1.59 -0.12 5.16
C ARG A 228 1.47 1.36 5.51
N SER A 229 1.79 2.24 4.56
CA SER A 229 1.72 3.68 4.76
C SER A 229 0.29 4.20 4.96
N ALA A 230 -0.67 3.66 4.20
CA ALA A 230 -2.09 4.02 4.30
C ALA A 230 -2.73 3.59 5.64
N HIS A 231 -2.24 2.52 6.25
CA HIS A 231 -2.76 1.98 7.51
C HIS A 231 -1.95 2.42 8.75
N GLY A 232 -1.15 3.48 8.65
CA GLY A 232 -0.38 3.99 9.79
C GLY A 232 0.73 3.06 10.27
N GLY A 233 1.16 2.09 9.46
CA GLY A 233 2.26 1.20 9.80
C GLY A 233 3.61 1.93 9.82
N ARG A 234 4.54 1.42 10.62
CA ARG A 234 5.95 1.86 10.65
C ARG A 234 6.66 1.56 9.33
N ILE A 235 7.53 2.47 8.88
CA ILE A 235 8.25 2.38 7.59
C ILE A 235 9.77 2.29 7.76
N TYR A 236 10.39 3.00 8.71
CA TYR A 236 11.84 3.16 8.84
C TYR A 236 12.60 1.84 8.98
N ASN A 237 11.97 0.83 9.58
CA ASN A 237 12.49 -0.52 9.75
C ASN A 237 11.62 -1.58 9.05
N TYR A 238 10.75 -1.17 8.12
CA TYR A 238 9.88 -2.09 7.42
C TYR A 238 10.64 -2.84 6.33
N ALA A 239 10.82 -4.15 6.54
CA ALA A 239 11.32 -5.08 5.56
C ALA A 239 10.18 -6.04 5.15
N PRO A 240 9.64 -5.94 3.92
CA PRO A 240 8.58 -6.84 3.48
C PRO A 240 9.09 -8.28 3.31
N GLU A 241 8.61 -9.20 4.15
CA GLU A 241 8.96 -10.62 4.05
C GLU A 241 8.66 -11.19 2.65
N LYS A 242 9.58 -12.00 2.11
CA LYS A 242 9.42 -12.78 0.86
C LYS A 242 9.29 -11.98 -0.44
N ASN A 243 9.68 -10.70 -0.49
CA ASN A 243 9.75 -9.91 -1.73
C ASN A 243 11.18 -9.46 -2.05
N LYS A 244 12.10 -10.41 -2.30
CA LYS A 244 13.38 -10.07 -2.93
C LYS A 244 13.09 -9.71 -4.38
N ILE A 245 13.50 -8.52 -4.84
CA ILE A 245 13.50 -8.27 -6.29
C ILE A 245 14.59 -9.17 -6.88
N ARG A 246 14.24 -9.92 -7.91
CA ARG A 246 15.12 -10.97 -8.44
C ARG A 246 16.19 -10.46 -9.39
N TYR A 247 16.18 -9.17 -9.73
CA TYR A 247 16.97 -8.56 -10.81
C TYR A 247 17.33 -7.08 -10.54
N TRP A 248 17.74 -6.72 -9.32
CA TRP A 248 18.05 -5.32 -8.96
C TRP A 248 19.15 -4.68 -9.82
N TRP A 249 20.07 -5.46 -10.39
CA TRP A 249 21.21 -4.99 -11.19
C TRP A 249 20.85 -4.45 -12.59
N ILE A 250 19.57 -4.49 -12.95
CA ILE A 250 19.05 -3.98 -14.23
C ILE A 250 18.59 -2.52 -14.10
N LEU A 251 18.46 -2.02 -12.87
CA LEU A 251 18.23 -0.61 -12.54
C LEU A 251 19.56 0.16 -12.59
#